data_AF-A0A3D5HSX3-F1
#
_entry.id   AF-A0A3D5HSX3-F1
#
_cell.length_a   1.000
_cell.length_b   1.000
_cell.length_c   1.000
_cell.angle_alpha   90.00
_cell.angle_beta   90.00
_cell.angle_gamma   90.00
#
_symmetry.space_group_name_H-M   'P 1'
#
loop_
_entity.id
_entity.type
_entity.pdbx_description
1 polymer ?
#
loop_
_entity_poly.entity_id
_entity_poly.type
_entity_poly.pdbx_seq_one_letter_code
_entity_poly.pdbx_strand_id
1 'polypeptide(L)'
;FVYWVRDSIAHTIMGDFTEDEYGNEKIDWEYEIDYSSEDFDEMFYEGDMAFDGQRDFEVEDFIYRYQWLDWKAAAAGAKRNTLIQEEEEPIYPDTLCFIRDFSYSYNEPMTRNYFSHPAFDDYPVVGVNWKQAKAFCHWRTHLLNSLNIENEPNTENFRLPTEVEWEYAARGGHDLTPYPWGGYYPRNAKGCLLANFKPGRGNYPEDGGFYTVKADAYFPNDYGLYCMAGNVSEWTEDAFYENAYTYTHDMNSNYSYTAADDDPDVYKRKVIRGGSWKDIAYYLHTGTRHWEFQDTTKSYIGFRCAVTFLGRSIDDF
;
A
#
# COMPACT_ATOMS: atom_id res chain seq x y z
N PHE A 1 5.50 -5.37 -8.66
CA PHE A 1 5.17 -6.31 -7.58
C PHE A 1 4.32 -7.47 -8.08
N VAL A 2 3.09 -7.26 -8.55
CA VAL A 2 2.21 -8.36 -9.00
C VAL A 2 2.82 -9.18 -10.12
N TYR A 3 3.28 -8.51 -11.19
CA TYR A 3 3.98 -9.19 -12.27
C TYR A 3 5.29 -9.82 -11.81
N TRP A 4 6.01 -9.22 -10.86
CA TRP A 4 7.23 -9.83 -10.32
C TRP A 4 6.95 -11.16 -9.61
N VAL A 5 5.85 -11.27 -8.85
CA VAL A 5 5.46 -12.54 -8.20
C VAL A 5 5.01 -13.57 -9.24
N ARG A 6 4.20 -13.16 -10.23
CA ARG A 6 3.81 -14.03 -11.35
C ARG A 6 5.04 -14.58 -12.07
N ASP A 7 5.97 -13.71 -12.44
CA ASP A 7 7.18 -14.07 -13.18
C ASP A 7 8.10 -14.95 -12.32
N SER A 8 8.18 -14.69 -11.00
CA SER A 8 8.89 -15.54 -10.04
C SER A 8 8.34 -16.96 -9.96
N ILE A 9 7.01 -17.13 -10.03
CA ILE A 9 6.36 -18.45 -10.04
C ILE A 9 6.72 -19.17 -11.35
N ALA A 10 6.61 -18.49 -12.48
CA ALA A 10 6.94 -19.07 -13.79
C ALA A 10 8.42 -19.52 -13.87
N HIS A 11 9.38 -18.72 -13.41
CA HIS A 11 10.79 -19.15 -13.34
C HIS A 11 10.99 -20.35 -12.42
N THR A 12 10.23 -20.45 -11.34
CA THR A 12 10.27 -21.60 -10.44
C THR A 12 9.78 -22.88 -11.14
N ILE A 13 8.73 -22.78 -11.96
CA ILE A 13 8.22 -23.90 -12.77
C ILE A 13 9.26 -24.36 -13.80
N MET A 14 9.96 -23.41 -14.44
CA MET A 14 11.02 -23.71 -15.40
C MET A 14 12.30 -24.29 -14.76
N GLY A 15 12.49 -24.08 -13.45
CA GLY A 15 13.73 -24.43 -12.76
C GLY A 15 14.88 -23.46 -13.02
N ASP A 16 14.56 -22.20 -13.32
CA ASP A 16 15.53 -21.15 -13.66
C ASP A 16 16.20 -20.63 -12.39
N PHE A 17 17.24 -21.33 -11.94
CA PHE A 17 18.00 -20.97 -10.75
C PHE A 17 19.50 -20.85 -11.04
N THR A 18 20.13 -19.85 -10.41
CA THR A 18 21.57 -19.74 -10.24
C THR A 18 21.95 -20.11 -8.80
N GLU A 19 23.07 -20.80 -8.62
CA GLU A 19 23.59 -21.18 -7.30
C GLU A 19 24.74 -20.24 -6.93
N ASP A 20 24.69 -19.64 -5.74
CA ASP A 20 25.80 -18.85 -5.21
C ASP A 20 26.93 -19.72 -4.62
N GLU A 21 28.06 -19.10 -4.24
CA GLU A 21 29.21 -19.82 -3.67
C GLU A 21 28.92 -20.56 -2.35
N TYR A 22 27.77 -20.30 -1.73
CA TYR A 22 27.32 -20.90 -0.48
C TYR A 22 26.22 -21.96 -0.68
N GLY A 23 25.83 -22.23 -1.92
CA GLY A 23 24.80 -23.20 -2.27
C GLY A 23 23.36 -22.67 -2.14
N ASN A 24 23.17 -21.35 -2.10
CA ASN A 24 21.82 -20.78 -2.12
C ASN A 24 21.37 -20.58 -3.56
N GLU A 25 20.19 -21.10 -3.89
CA GLU A 25 19.53 -20.90 -5.18
C GLU A 25 18.86 -19.52 -5.24
N LYS A 26 19.02 -18.84 -6.38
CA LYS A 26 18.35 -17.57 -6.71
C LYS A 26 17.77 -17.65 -8.10
N ILE A 27 16.58 -17.10 -8.28
CA ILE A 27 15.92 -17.06 -9.58
C ILE A 27 16.83 -16.36 -10.60
N ASP A 28 17.01 -17.02 -11.74
CA ASP A 28 17.68 -16.47 -12.91
C ASP A 28 16.68 -15.71 -13.78
N TRP A 29 16.75 -14.38 -13.72
CA TRP A 29 15.86 -13.50 -14.47
C TRP A 29 16.31 -13.28 -15.93
N GLU A 30 17.40 -13.90 -16.39
CA GLU A 30 17.87 -13.75 -17.78
C GLU A 30 17.03 -14.55 -18.79
N TYR A 31 16.32 -15.59 -18.34
CA TYR A 31 15.49 -16.41 -19.21
C TYR A 31 14.19 -15.69 -19.59
N GLU A 32 13.81 -15.77 -20.86
CA GLU A 32 12.53 -15.23 -21.32
C GLU A 32 11.40 -16.22 -21.01
N ILE A 33 10.29 -15.70 -20.49
CA ILE A 33 9.10 -16.48 -20.16
C ILE A 33 8.13 -16.43 -21.34
N ASP A 34 7.87 -17.59 -21.96
CA ASP A 34 6.81 -17.74 -22.97
C ASP A 34 5.55 -18.33 -22.34
N TYR A 35 4.68 -17.43 -21.84
CA TYR A 35 3.38 -17.81 -21.28
C TYR A 35 2.45 -18.51 -22.26
N SER A 36 2.79 -18.65 -23.55
CA SER A 36 2.03 -19.47 -24.49
C SER A 36 2.30 -20.98 -24.35
N SER A 37 3.43 -21.38 -23.74
CA SER A 37 3.79 -22.78 -23.51
C SER A 37 2.76 -23.53 -22.66
N GLU A 38 2.63 -24.84 -22.90
CA GLU A 38 1.83 -25.77 -22.09
C GLU A 38 2.45 -25.96 -20.68
N ASP A 39 3.75 -25.66 -20.52
CA ASP A 39 4.45 -25.77 -19.23
C ASP A 39 3.84 -24.87 -18.13
N PHE A 40 3.11 -23.82 -18.53
CA PHE A 40 2.48 -22.87 -17.62
C PHE A 40 0.97 -23.06 -17.49
N ASP A 41 0.38 -24.13 -18.04
CA ASP A 41 -1.08 -24.33 -17.99
C ASP A 41 -1.62 -24.29 -16.56
N GLU A 42 -0.84 -24.78 -15.58
CA GLU A 42 -1.20 -24.74 -14.15
C GLU A 42 -1.29 -23.33 -13.55
N MET A 43 -0.79 -22.29 -14.23
CA MET A 43 -0.90 -20.90 -13.78
C MET A 43 -2.19 -20.20 -14.24
N PHE A 44 -3.04 -20.88 -15.01
CA PHE A 44 -4.24 -20.32 -15.61
C PHE A 44 -5.50 -21.04 -15.12
N TYR A 45 -6.63 -20.33 -15.11
CA TYR A 45 -7.90 -20.94 -14.77
C TYR A 45 -8.29 -22.05 -15.75
N GLU A 46 -8.59 -23.24 -15.21
CA GLU A 46 -9.02 -24.41 -15.98
C GLU A 46 -10.50 -24.76 -15.79
N GLY A 47 -11.05 -25.55 -16.72
CA GLY A 47 -12.38 -26.16 -16.59
C GLY A 47 -13.51 -25.13 -16.44
N ASP A 48 -14.31 -25.26 -15.37
CA ASP A 48 -15.46 -24.40 -15.10
C ASP A 48 -15.07 -23.00 -14.58
N MET A 49 -13.79 -22.78 -14.26
CA MET A 49 -13.25 -21.48 -13.83
C MET A 49 -12.81 -20.61 -15.01
N ALA A 50 -12.51 -21.23 -16.15
CA ALA A 50 -12.18 -20.50 -17.38
C ALA A 50 -13.40 -19.73 -17.91
N PHE A 51 -13.23 -18.46 -18.22
CA PHE A 51 -14.32 -17.60 -18.69
C PHE A 51 -14.13 -17.19 -20.16
N ASP A 52 -15.19 -17.36 -20.96
CA ASP A 52 -15.23 -16.89 -22.37
C ASP A 52 -14.09 -17.43 -23.27
N GLY A 53 -13.51 -18.58 -22.91
CA GLY A 53 -12.36 -19.15 -23.62
C GLY A 53 -11.08 -18.31 -23.53
N GLN A 54 -11.02 -17.36 -22.58
CA GLN A 54 -9.84 -16.58 -22.30
C GLN A 54 -8.91 -17.36 -21.39
N ARG A 55 -7.60 -17.25 -21.67
CA ARG A 55 -6.53 -17.84 -20.87
C ARG A 55 -6.08 -16.81 -19.83
N ASP A 56 -6.84 -16.73 -18.75
CA ASP A 56 -6.62 -15.79 -17.64
C ASP A 56 -5.86 -16.47 -16.50
N PHE A 57 -4.89 -15.76 -15.92
CA PHE A 57 -4.08 -16.27 -14.82
C PHE A 57 -4.94 -16.55 -13.59
N GLU A 58 -4.65 -17.65 -12.89
CA GLU A 58 -5.20 -17.95 -11.56
C GLU A 58 -4.55 -17.03 -10.53
N VAL A 59 -5.13 -15.85 -10.35
CA VAL A 59 -4.54 -14.78 -9.51
C VAL A 59 -4.50 -15.12 -8.02
N GLU A 60 -5.25 -16.14 -7.58
CA GLU A 60 -5.25 -16.63 -6.20
C GLU A 60 -3.90 -17.27 -5.82
N ASP A 61 -3.17 -17.81 -6.81
CA ASP A 61 -1.85 -18.43 -6.61
C ASP A 61 -0.71 -17.41 -6.55
N PHE A 62 -0.99 -16.13 -6.79
CA PHE A 62 0.00 -15.08 -6.67
C PHE A 62 0.25 -14.76 -5.19
N ILE A 63 0.98 -15.65 -4.54
CA ILE A 63 1.29 -15.59 -3.11
C ILE A 63 2.73 -15.15 -2.94
N TYR A 64 2.93 -14.02 -2.24
CA TYR A 64 4.25 -13.55 -1.86
C TYR A 64 4.61 -14.06 -0.48
N ARG A 65 5.72 -14.80 -0.40
CA ARG A 65 6.27 -15.36 0.83
C ARG A 65 7.43 -14.50 1.29
N TYR A 66 7.41 -14.07 2.54
CA TYR A 66 8.50 -13.28 3.09
C TYR A 66 8.74 -13.53 4.57
N GLN A 67 9.93 -13.18 5.03
CA GLN A 67 10.35 -13.34 6.41
C GLN A 67 10.64 -11.99 7.04
N TRP A 68 10.35 -11.86 8.33
CA TRP A 68 10.73 -10.68 9.11
C TRP A 68 11.16 -11.06 10.52
N LEU A 69 11.92 -10.17 11.16
CA LEU A 69 12.44 -10.37 12.51
C LEU A 69 11.62 -9.60 13.54
N ASP A 70 11.15 -10.29 14.58
CA ASP A 70 10.53 -9.64 15.73
C ASP A 70 11.58 -9.00 16.64
N TRP A 71 11.81 -7.71 16.41
CA TRP A 71 12.74 -6.90 17.20
C TRP A 71 12.29 -6.70 18.65
N LYS A 72 10.98 -6.73 18.95
CA LYS A 72 10.49 -6.58 20.32
C LYS A 72 10.77 -7.85 21.12
N ALA A 73 10.51 -9.02 20.55
CA ALA A 73 10.89 -10.30 21.15
C ALA A 73 12.42 -10.44 21.27
N ALA A 74 13.17 -9.99 20.26
CA ALA A 74 14.64 -9.97 20.29
C ALA A 74 15.16 -9.12 21.47
N ALA A 75 14.62 -7.91 21.64
CA ALA A 75 14.97 -7.01 22.73
C ALA A 75 14.60 -7.60 24.11
N ALA A 76 13.55 -8.43 24.18
CA ALA A 76 13.18 -9.16 25.39
C ALA A 76 14.05 -10.42 25.66
N GLY A 77 15.02 -10.73 24.79
CA GLY A 77 15.96 -11.84 24.97
C GLY A 77 15.48 -13.19 24.43
N ALA A 78 14.51 -13.21 23.52
CA ALA A 78 14.08 -14.46 22.87
C ALA A 78 15.19 -15.07 21.98
N LYS A 79 15.11 -16.39 21.76
CA LYS A 79 16.13 -17.12 20.99
C LYS A 79 16.00 -16.79 19.51
N ARG A 80 17.13 -16.72 18.79
CA ARG A 80 17.16 -16.31 17.37
C ARG A 80 16.20 -17.10 16.47
N ASN A 81 16.07 -18.42 16.69
CA ASN A 81 15.19 -19.28 15.89
C ASN A 81 13.69 -19.03 16.10
N THR A 82 13.29 -18.31 17.15
CA THR A 82 11.89 -17.92 17.38
C THR A 82 11.61 -16.47 16.97
N LEU A 83 12.61 -15.75 16.46
CA LEU A 83 12.47 -14.35 16.04
C LEU A 83 12.03 -14.21 14.60
N ILE A 84 12.36 -15.20 13.76
CA ILE A 84 12.03 -15.21 12.34
C ILE A 84 10.56 -15.61 12.24
N GLN A 85 9.76 -14.69 11.74
CA GLN A 85 8.36 -14.92 11.38
C GLN A 85 8.29 -15.06 9.86
N GLU A 86 7.44 -15.98 9.41
CA GLU A 86 7.16 -16.19 7.99
C GLU A 86 5.73 -15.79 7.71
N GLU A 87 5.52 -15.08 6.62
CA GLU A 87 4.21 -14.60 6.18
C GLU A 87 3.98 -14.99 4.72
N GLU A 88 2.73 -15.30 4.42
CA GLU A 88 2.25 -15.57 3.07
C GLU A 88 1.06 -14.66 2.81
N GLU A 89 1.14 -13.83 1.78
CA GLU A 89 0.06 -12.92 1.44
C GLU A 89 -0.27 -13.05 -0.04
N PRO A 90 -1.55 -13.28 -0.41
CA PRO A 90 -2.03 -13.12 -1.77
C PRO A 90 -1.89 -11.65 -2.17
N ILE A 91 -1.20 -11.37 -3.27
CA ILE A 91 -0.78 -10.00 -3.61
C ILE A 91 -1.60 -9.33 -4.71
N TYR A 92 -2.47 -10.09 -5.39
CA TYR A 92 -3.33 -9.51 -6.43
C TYR A 92 -4.40 -8.62 -5.77
N PRO A 93 -4.56 -7.36 -6.20
CA PRO A 93 -5.58 -6.49 -5.62
C PRO A 93 -6.99 -7.01 -5.86
N ASP A 94 -7.86 -6.87 -4.87
CA ASP A 94 -9.26 -7.21 -4.99
C ASP A 94 -9.99 -6.19 -5.87
N THR A 95 -10.18 -6.54 -7.13
CA THR A 95 -10.87 -5.71 -8.13
C THR A 95 -12.37 -5.59 -7.89
N LEU A 96 -12.97 -6.53 -7.14
CA LEU A 96 -14.40 -6.51 -6.81
C LEU A 96 -14.74 -5.45 -5.75
N CYS A 97 -13.75 -4.83 -5.11
CA CYS A 97 -13.97 -3.75 -4.14
C CYS A 97 -14.83 -2.61 -4.71
N PHE A 98 -14.68 -2.27 -5.99
CA PHE A 98 -15.49 -1.23 -6.65
C PHE A 98 -16.99 -1.54 -6.69
N ILE A 99 -17.37 -2.81 -6.76
CA ILE A 99 -18.78 -3.25 -6.68
C ILE A 99 -19.19 -3.41 -5.22
N ARG A 100 -18.35 -4.05 -4.40
CA ARG A 100 -18.65 -4.36 -3.00
C ARG A 100 -18.86 -3.12 -2.14
N ASP A 101 -18.05 -2.08 -2.33
CA ASP A 101 -18.08 -0.88 -1.48
C ASP A 101 -19.29 0.02 -1.76
N PHE A 102 -19.96 -0.13 -2.91
CA PHE A 102 -21.06 0.73 -3.34
C PHE A 102 -22.23 -0.07 -3.90
N SER A 103 -23.17 -0.43 -3.02
CA SER A 103 -24.41 -1.10 -3.42
C SER A 103 -25.26 -0.22 -4.36
N TYR A 104 -25.89 -0.85 -5.35
CA TYR A 104 -26.76 -0.20 -6.34
C TYR A 104 -26.05 0.89 -7.18
N SER A 105 -24.79 0.65 -7.54
CA SER A 105 -24.00 1.52 -8.42
C SER A 105 -23.40 0.73 -9.59
N TYR A 106 -23.22 1.40 -10.74
CA TYR A 106 -22.62 0.81 -11.95
C TYR A 106 -21.12 1.05 -11.95
N ASN A 107 -20.35 0.14 -11.33
CA ASN A 107 -18.89 0.24 -11.16
C ASN A 107 -18.12 -0.92 -11.83
N GLU A 108 -18.81 -1.78 -12.58
CA GLU A 108 -18.25 -2.91 -13.32
C GLU A 108 -17.14 -2.51 -14.31
N PRO A 109 -17.15 -1.32 -14.94
CA PRO A 109 -16.01 -0.87 -15.72
C PRO A 109 -14.73 -0.70 -14.87
N MET A 110 -14.83 -0.23 -13.62
CA MET A 110 -13.67 -0.06 -12.74
C MET A 110 -13.15 -1.42 -12.26
N THR A 111 -14.03 -2.33 -11.86
CA THR A 111 -13.65 -3.70 -11.53
C THR A 111 -12.86 -4.38 -12.65
N ARG A 112 -13.28 -4.21 -13.92
CA ARG A 112 -12.63 -4.88 -15.05
C ARG A 112 -11.30 -4.24 -15.49
N ASN A 113 -11.11 -2.94 -15.25
CA ASN A 113 -10.03 -2.20 -15.92
C ASN A 113 -9.11 -1.42 -14.98
N TYR A 114 -9.52 -1.10 -13.75
CA TYR A 114 -8.77 -0.15 -12.91
C TYR A 114 -7.34 -0.62 -12.62
N PHE A 115 -7.15 -1.91 -12.35
CA PHE A 115 -5.85 -2.46 -12.01
C PHE A 115 -4.96 -2.75 -13.24
N SER A 116 -5.55 -3.12 -14.37
CA SER A 116 -4.82 -3.70 -15.51
C SER A 116 -4.70 -2.77 -16.72
N HIS A 117 -5.56 -1.75 -16.83
CA HIS A 117 -5.60 -0.91 -18.03
C HIS A 117 -4.58 0.24 -17.94
N PRO A 118 -3.73 0.48 -18.98
CA PRO A 118 -2.65 1.49 -18.94
C PRO A 118 -3.07 2.92 -18.61
N ALA A 119 -4.35 3.25 -18.81
CA ALA A 119 -4.90 4.55 -18.42
C ALA A 119 -4.80 4.84 -16.91
N PHE A 120 -4.63 3.81 -16.09
CA PHE A 120 -4.55 3.91 -14.63
C PHE A 120 -3.14 3.70 -14.06
N ASP A 121 -2.10 3.64 -14.90
CA ASP A 121 -0.72 3.39 -14.44
C ASP A 121 -0.21 4.45 -13.44
N ASP A 122 -0.67 5.69 -13.58
CA ASP A 122 -0.33 6.82 -12.70
C ASP A 122 -1.35 7.03 -11.55
N TYR A 123 -2.35 6.15 -11.41
CA TYR A 123 -3.38 6.25 -10.39
C TYR A 123 -2.96 5.46 -9.13
N PRO A 124 -3.45 5.84 -7.94
CA PRO A 124 -3.15 5.08 -6.74
C PRO A 124 -3.72 3.66 -6.84
N VAL A 125 -2.94 2.65 -6.48
CA VAL A 125 -3.44 1.29 -6.31
C VAL A 125 -4.46 1.26 -5.17
N VAL A 126 -5.59 0.61 -5.40
CA VAL A 126 -6.66 0.38 -4.41
C VAL A 126 -7.09 -1.09 -4.48
N GLY A 127 -8.00 -1.51 -3.60
CA GLY A 127 -8.33 -2.93 -3.47
C GLY A 127 -7.22 -3.72 -2.78
N VAL A 128 -6.34 -3.03 -2.05
CA VAL A 128 -5.26 -3.64 -1.28
C VAL A 128 -5.53 -3.53 0.22
N ASN A 129 -5.29 -4.61 0.96
CA ASN A 129 -5.42 -4.65 2.41
C ASN A 129 -4.10 -4.18 3.06
N TRP A 130 -4.06 -4.12 4.40
CA TRP A 130 -2.88 -3.66 5.12
C TRP A 130 -1.69 -4.64 5.00
N LYS A 131 -1.96 -5.95 5.01
CA LYS A 131 -0.94 -7.00 4.89
C LYS A 131 -0.28 -6.97 3.51
N GLN A 132 -1.04 -6.81 2.44
CA GLN A 132 -0.56 -6.62 1.06
C GLN A 132 0.33 -5.38 0.93
N ALA A 133 -0.03 -4.28 1.59
CA ALA A 133 0.80 -3.07 1.60
C ALA A 133 2.15 -3.30 2.32
N LYS A 134 2.16 -4.07 3.42
CA LYS A 134 3.38 -4.51 4.11
C LYS A 134 4.24 -5.45 3.25
N ALA A 135 3.61 -6.41 2.58
CA ALA A 135 4.26 -7.31 1.62
C ALA A 135 4.94 -6.53 0.49
N PHE A 136 4.27 -5.50 -0.06
CA PHE A 136 4.87 -4.61 -1.05
C PHE A 136 6.10 -3.86 -0.51
N CYS A 137 6.03 -3.34 0.72
CA CYS A 137 7.19 -2.69 1.36
C CYS A 137 8.38 -3.65 1.53
N HIS A 138 8.11 -4.89 1.93
CA HIS A 138 9.14 -5.93 2.00
C HIS A 138 9.74 -6.23 0.62
N TRP A 139 8.89 -6.47 -0.39
CA TRP A 139 9.34 -6.70 -1.76
C TRP A 139 10.19 -5.55 -2.30
N ARG A 140 9.77 -4.30 -2.08
CA ARG A 140 10.51 -3.12 -2.53
C ARG A 140 11.89 -3.01 -1.87
N THR A 141 11.98 -3.41 -0.60
CA THR A 141 13.26 -3.51 0.12
C THR A 141 14.14 -4.60 -0.49
N HIS A 142 13.57 -5.78 -0.72
CA HIS A 142 14.29 -6.89 -1.36
C HIS A 142 14.82 -6.51 -2.75
N LEU A 143 14.00 -5.83 -3.56
CA LEU A 143 14.38 -5.34 -4.88
C LEU A 143 15.52 -4.31 -4.78
N LEU A 144 15.45 -3.35 -3.85
CA LEU A 144 16.55 -2.39 -3.69
C LEU A 144 17.85 -3.08 -3.28
N ASN A 145 17.78 -4.05 -2.37
CA ASN A 145 18.94 -4.81 -1.91
C ASN A 145 19.52 -5.71 -3.01
N SER A 146 18.69 -6.27 -3.90
CA SER A 146 19.16 -7.13 -4.99
C SER A 146 19.88 -6.37 -6.10
N LEU A 147 19.61 -5.07 -6.27
CA LEU A 147 20.32 -4.21 -7.22
C LEU A 147 21.78 -3.98 -6.84
N ASN A 148 22.21 -4.40 -5.63
CA ASN A 148 23.59 -4.46 -5.16
C ASN A 148 24.44 -3.26 -5.62
N ILE A 149 23.96 -2.04 -5.35
CA ILE A 149 24.63 -0.82 -5.83
C ILE A 149 25.97 -0.70 -5.08
N GLU A 150 27.04 -1.16 -5.72
CA GLU A 150 28.38 -1.14 -5.17
C GLU A 150 28.76 0.29 -4.75
N ASN A 151 29.20 0.45 -3.50
CA ASN A 151 29.59 1.72 -2.86
C ASN A 151 28.44 2.65 -2.41
N GLU A 152 27.18 2.23 -2.43
CA GLU A 152 26.11 2.97 -1.75
C GLU A 152 26.02 2.60 -0.26
N PRO A 153 25.69 3.55 0.62
CA PRO A 153 25.49 3.28 2.03
C PRO A 153 24.28 2.35 2.24
N ASN A 154 24.32 1.57 3.32
CA ASN A 154 23.16 0.78 3.73
C ASN A 154 21.93 1.70 3.89
N THR A 155 20.80 1.27 3.33
CA THR A 155 19.52 1.97 3.46
C THR A 155 18.59 1.17 4.36
N GLU A 156 17.73 1.84 5.10
CA GLU A 156 16.71 1.16 5.91
C GLU A 156 15.61 0.57 5.05
N ASN A 157 14.88 -0.39 5.63
CA ASN A 157 13.80 -1.07 4.92
C ASN A 157 12.64 -0.11 4.62
N PHE A 158 12.02 -0.28 3.45
CA PHE A 158 10.72 0.33 3.18
C PHE A 158 9.67 -0.22 4.13
N ARG A 159 8.77 0.65 4.55
CA ARG A 159 7.63 0.32 5.42
C ARG A 159 6.47 1.26 5.15
N LEU A 160 5.34 1.02 5.79
CA LEU A 160 4.30 2.03 5.90
C LEU A 160 4.79 3.17 6.80
N PRO A 161 4.38 4.43 6.55
CA PRO A 161 4.61 5.51 7.50
C PRO A 161 3.90 5.20 8.81
N THR A 162 4.46 5.66 9.93
CA THR A 162 3.67 5.72 11.17
C THR A 162 2.58 6.79 11.03
N GLU A 163 1.54 6.73 11.84
CA GLU A 163 0.48 7.73 11.88
C GLU A 163 1.04 9.14 12.08
N VAL A 164 2.03 9.27 12.97
CA VAL A 164 2.63 10.57 13.30
C VAL A 164 3.55 11.08 12.18
N GLU A 165 4.28 10.20 11.51
CA GLU A 165 5.07 10.56 10.32
C GLU A 165 4.15 11.02 9.20
N TRP A 166 3.05 10.31 8.98
CA TRP A 166 2.06 10.68 7.97
C TRP A 166 1.46 12.06 8.26
N GLU A 167 1.05 12.33 9.51
CA GLU A 167 0.49 13.63 9.87
C GLU A 167 1.51 14.76 9.71
N TYR A 168 2.73 14.54 10.19
CA TYR A 168 3.82 15.52 10.06
C TYR A 168 4.10 15.85 8.59
N ALA A 169 4.20 14.81 7.76
CA ALA A 169 4.36 14.92 6.32
C ALA A 169 3.18 15.66 5.66
N ALA A 170 1.94 15.35 6.05
CA ALA A 170 0.73 15.95 5.49
C ALA A 170 0.63 17.44 5.81
N ARG A 171 1.07 17.86 7.01
CA ARG A 171 1.08 19.27 7.42
C ARG A 171 2.00 20.15 6.58
N GLY A 172 3.03 19.59 5.94
CA GLY A 172 3.91 20.35 5.05
C GLY A 172 4.57 21.54 5.72
N GLY A 173 4.96 21.44 7.00
CA GLY A 173 5.56 22.56 7.75
C GLY A 173 4.57 23.60 8.28
N HIS A 174 3.25 23.37 8.18
CA HIS A 174 2.24 24.26 8.75
C HIS A 174 1.75 23.82 10.13
N ASP A 175 1.69 24.77 11.07
CA ASP A 175 1.17 24.55 12.41
C ASP A 175 -0.36 24.68 12.48
N LEU A 176 -1.02 23.66 13.03
CA LEU A 176 -2.46 23.66 13.35
C LEU A 176 -3.40 23.96 12.16
N THR A 177 -2.93 23.78 10.93
CA THR A 177 -3.76 23.94 9.74
C THR A 177 -4.55 22.64 9.49
N PRO A 178 -5.84 22.74 9.15
CA PRO A 178 -6.64 21.56 8.90
C PRO A 178 -6.25 20.90 7.57
N TYR A 179 -5.73 21.61 6.57
CA TYR A 179 -5.41 21.01 5.27
C TYR A 179 -3.91 21.15 4.91
N PRO A 180 -3.39 20.28 4.01
CA PRO A 180 -1.98 20.29 3.59
C PRO A 180 -1.47 21.59 2.97
N TRP A 181 -2.35 22.40 2.37
CA TRP A 181 -2.02 23.69 1.75
C TRP A 181 -2.11 24.89 2.73
N GLY A 182 -2.20 24.62 4.03
CA GLY A 182 -2.17 25.65 5.08
C GLY A 182 -3.46 26.47 5.26
N GLY A 183 -4.44 26.33 4.36
CA GLY A 183 -5.73 27.01 4.44
C GLY A 183 -6.74 26.31 5.34
N TYR A 184 -7.84 27.01 5.66
CA TYR A 184 -8.98 26.46 6.42
C TYR A 184 -10.10 25.88 5.56
N TYR A 185 -10.01 26.04 4.24
CA TYR A 185 -11.07 25.68 3.31
C TYR A 185 -10.54 24.74 2.23
N PRO A 186 -11.37 23.80 1.73
CA PRO A 186 -11.06 22.93 0.60
C PRO A 186 -11.07 23.66 -0.75
N ARG A 187 -11.24 24.98 -0.75
CA ARG A 187 -11.31 25.82 -1.95
C ARG A 187 -10.33 26.97 -1.87
N ASN A 188 -9.78 27.35 -3.02
CA ASN A 188 -9.02 28.59 -3.16
C ASN A 188 -9.95 29.81 -3.34
N ALA A 189 -9.36 31.01 -3.43
CA ALA A 189 -10.09 32.26 -3.62
C ALA A 189 -10.91 32.34 -4.93
N LYS A 190 -10.64 31.48 -5.92
CA LYS A 190 -11.41 31.36 -7.17
C LYS A 190 -12.56 30.36 -7.06
N GLY A 191 -12.70 29.67 -5.92
CA GLY A 191 -13.73 28.65 -5.70
C GLY A 191 -13.35 27.25 -6.20
N CYS A 192 -12.14 27.06 -6.75
CA CYS A 192 -11.68 25.75 -7.20
C CYS A 192 -11.35 24.86 -6.00
N LEU A 193 -11.74 23.59 -6.07
CA LEU A 193 -11.40 22.57 -5.07
C LEU A 193 -9.91 22.21 -5.16
N LEU A 194 -9.31 21.89 -4.01
CA LEU A 194 -7.86 21.68 -3.86
C LEU A 194 -7.47 20.22 -3.63
N ALA A 195 -8.45 19.32 -3.65
CA ALA A 195 -8.30 17.89 -3.42
C ALA A 195 -9.45 17.15 -4.12
N ASN A 196 -9.27 15.85 -4.34
CA ASN A 196 -10.33 14.97 -4.82
C ASN A 196 -11.06 14.31 -3.66
N PHE A 197 -12.34 14.61 -3.49
CA PHE A 197 -13.17 14.15 -2.38
C PHE A 197 -14.65 14.19 -2.77
N LYS A 198 -15.56 14.09 -1.80
CA LYS A 198 -16.99 14.28 -2.00
C LYS A 198 -17.44 15.65 -1.46
N PRO A 199 -17.51 16.71 -2.29
CA PRO A 199 -17.83 18.06 -1.84
C PRO A 199 -19.29 18.22 -1.41
N GLY A 200 -20.18 17.43 -1.99
CA GLY A 200 -21.62 17.49 -1.71
C GLY A 200 -22.34 16.20 -2.07
N ARG A 201 -23.57 16.07 -1.56
CA ARG A 201 -24.42 14.92 -1.90
C ARG A 201 -24.78 14.93 -3.38
N GLY A 202 -24.39 13.88 -4.10
CA GLY A 202 -24.71 13.71 -5.52
C GLY A 202 -23.80 14.46 -6.49
N ASN A 203 -22.75 15.13 -6.01
CA ASN A 203 -21.78 15.83 -6.85
C ASN A 203 -20.35 15.38 -6.56
N TYR A 204 -20.00 14.16 -6.97
CA TYR A 204 -18.64 13.63 -6.86
C TYR A 204 -17.63 14.34 -7.78
N PRO A 205 -17.91 14.60 -9.06
CA PRO A 205 -16.87 15.06 -9.99
C PRO A 205 -16.63 16.58 -9.97
N GLU A 206 -17.12 17.31 -8.96
CA GLU A 206 -16.95 18.77 -8.90
C GLU A 206 -15.48 19.19 -8.83
N ASP A 207 -14.64 18.33 -8.25
CA ASP A 207 -13.20 18.53 -8.15
C ASP A 207 -12.43 18.10 -9.41
N GLY A 208 -13.08 17.43 -10.35
CA GLY A 208 -12.47 16.90 -11.58
C GLY A 208 -12.31 15.38 -11.63
N GLY A 209 -12.62 14.64 -10.55
CA GLY A 209 -12.57 13.18 -10.49
C GLY A 209 -13.82 12.56 -9.88
N PHE A 210 -14.46 11.62 -10.58
CA PHE A 210 -15.59 10.87 -9.99
C PHE A 210 -15.13 9.78 -9.01
N TYR A 211 -13.99 9.15 -9.32
CA TYR A 211 -13.28 8.18 -8.49
C TYR A 211 -11.91 8.79 -8.14
N THR A 212 -10.90 7.94 -7.97
CA THR A 212 -9.51 8.37 -7.87
C THR A 212 -9.08 9.16 -9.11
N VAL A 213 -8.03 9.94 -8.92
CA VAL A 213 -7.30 10.67 -9.97
C VAL A 213 -5.82 10.28 -9.91
N LYS A 214 -5.04 10.72 -10.89
CA LYS A 214 -3.58 10.54 -10.88
C LYS A 214 -2.97 10.98 -9.55
N ALA A 215 -1.92 10.28 -9.11
CA ALA A 215 -1.27 10.51 -7.82
C ALA A 215 -0.71 11.94 -7.65
N ASP A 216 -0.45 12.64 -8.76
CA ASP A 216 0.08 14.01 -8.83
C ASP A 216 -0.96 15.07 -9.28
N ALA A 217 -2.26 14.74 -9.28
CA ALA A 217 -3.29 15.58 -9.88
C ALA A 217 -3.53 16.95 -9.21
N TYR A 218 -3.20 17.09 -7.91
CA TYR A 218 -3.36 18.34 -7.15
C TYR A 218 -2.00 18.87 -6.69
N PHE A 219 -1.94 20.16 -6.36
CA PHE A 219 -0.69 20.78 -5.91
C PHE A 219 -0.09 20.07 -4.69
N PRO A 220 1.24 19.90 -4.66
CA PRO A 220 1.90 19.34 -3.48
C PRO A 220 1.83 20.34 -2.32
N ASN A 221 2.00 19.83 -1.10
CA ASN A 221 2.28 20.69 0.05
C ASN A 221 3.74 21.21 0.02
N ASP A 222 4.14 22.01 1.00
CA ASP A 222 5.49 22.63 1.00
C ASP A 222 6.64 21.61 1.20
N TYR A 223 6.35 20.34 1.46
CA TYR A 223 7.32 19.23 1.45
C TYR A 223 7.37 18.48 0.11
N GLY A 224 6.62 18.94 -0.90
CA GLY A 224 6.59 18.30 -2.22
C GLY A 224 5.69 17.05 -2.28
N LEU A 225 4.83 16.82 -1.27
CA LEU A 225 3.97 15.65 -1.21
C LEU A 225 2.60 15.94 -1.82
N TYR A 226 2.24 15.13 -2.81
CA TYR A 226 0.98 15.21 -3.56
C TYR A 226 -0.12 14.43 -2.86
N CYS A 227 -1.35 14.91 -3.05
CA CYS A 227 -2.58 14.24 -2.62
C CYS A 227 -2.59 13.79 -1.14
N MET A 228 -1.94 14.54 -0.24
CA MET A 228 -2.00 14.26 1.22
C MET A 228 -3.39 14.48 1.82
N ALA A 229 -4.34 15.03 1.06
CA ALA A 229 -5.75 15.11 1.40
C ALA A 229 -6.59 14.68 0.19
N GLY A 230 -7.45 13.68 0.38
CA GLY A 230 -8.32 13.14 -0.66
C GLY A 230 -7.63 12.12 -1.57
N ASN A 231 -8.22 11.86 -2.74
CA ASN A 231 -7.87 10.77 -3.65
C ASN A 231 -8.11 9.41 -3.00
N VAL A 232 -7.15 8.89 -2.23
CA VAL A 232 -7.32 7.66 -1.45
C VAL A 232 -6.89 7.89 -0.01
N SER A 233 -7.60 7.27 0.92
CA SER A 233 -7.09 7.14 2.28
C SER A 233 -5.87 6.22 2.24
N GLU A 234 -4.93 6.42 3.16
CA GLU A 234 -3.66 5.69 3.12
C GLU A 234 -3.46 4.88 4.38
N TRP A 235 -3.11 3.60 4.22
CA TRP A 235 -2.68 2.73 5.31
C TRP A 235 -1.43 3.28 6.00
N THR A 236 -1.44 3.26 7.33
CA THR A 236 -0.25 3.50 8.17
C THR A 236 0.15 2.24 8.93
N GLU A 237 1.34 2.22 9.51
CA GLU A 237 1.84 1.08 10.30
C GLU A 237 0.99 0.81 11.56
N ASP A 238 0.47 1.88 12.17
CA ASP A 238 -0.15 1.88 13.49
C ASP A 238 -1.47 1.11 13.56
N ALA A 239 -1.65 0.39 14.67
CA ALA A 239 -2.95 -0.13 15.09
C ALA A 239 -3.82 1.01 15.61
N PHE A 240 -5.11 0.96 15.29
CA PHE A 240 -6.04 1.98 15.75
C PHE A 240 -6.50 1.70 17.17
N TYR A 241 -6.20 2.63 18.07
CA TYR A 241 -6.75 2.66 19.42
C TYR A 241 -7.18 4.09 19.74
N GLU A 242 -8.39 4.27 20.27
CA GLU A 242 -9.00 5.60 20.46
C GLU A 242 -8.16 6.48 21.39
N ASN A 243 -7.54 5.89 22.40
CA ASN A 243 -6.74 6.60 23.40
C ASN A 243 -5.22 6.46 23.22
N ALA A 244 -4.76 6.12 22.00
CA ALA A 244 -3.34 5.88 21.71
C ALA A 244 -2.43 7.02 22.19
N TYR A 245 -2.82 8.27 21.91
CA TYR A 245 -2.02 9.45 22.20
C TYR A 245 -1.74 9.71 23.69
N THR A 246 -2.47 9.06 24.61
CA THR A 246 -2.24 9.22 26.06
C THR A 246 -1.08 8.35 26.57
N TYR A 247 -0.73 7.27 25.88
CA TYR A 247 0.27 6.31 26.35
C TYR A 247 1.40 6.03 25.36
N THR A 248 1.31 6.49 24.11
CA THR A 248 2.43 6.44 23.18
C THR A 248 3.56 7.35 23.66
N HIS A 249 4.80 6.92 23.43
CA HIS A 249 5.99 7.72 23.73
C HIS A 249 6.05 8.96 22.83
N ASP A 250 6.58 10.08 23.31
CA ASP A 250 6.67 11.35 22.56
C ASP A 250 7.78 11.36 21.49
N MET A 251 8.86 10.65 21.73
CA MET A 251 9.88 10.31 20.73
C MET A 251 9.38 9.21 19.79
N ASN A 252 9.28 9.53 18.48
CA ASN A 252 8.95 8.60 17.39
C ASN A 252 7.78 7.65 17.74
N SER A 253 6.62 8.24 18.04
CA SER A 253 5.43 7.52 18.49
C SER A 253 4.99 6.47 17.47
N ASN A 254 4.79 5.24 17.93
CA ASN A 254 4.22 4.17 17.13
C ASN A 254 3.52 3.16 18.05
N TYR A 255 2.25 2.89 17.78
CA TYR A 255 1.54 1.77 18.40
C TYR A 255 1.28 0.68 17.35
N SER A 256 2.23 -0.24 17.20
CA SER A 256 2.10 -1.37 16.28
C SER A 256 1.58 -2.64 16.97
N TYR A 257 0.50 -3.19 16.42
CA TYR A 257 -0.04 -4.51 16.73
C TYR A 257 -0.57 -5.15 15.45
N THR A 258 -0.07 -6.32 15.08
CA THR A 258 -0.63 -7.12 13.97
C THR A 258 -1.46 -8.22 14.58
N ALA A 259 -2.77 -8.17 14.33
CA ALA A 259 -3.69 -9.12 14.93
C ALA A 259 -3.60 -10.47 14.23
N ALA A 260 -3.71 -11.55 15.02
CA ALA A 260 -3.92 -12.89 14.49
C ALA A 260 -5.36 -13.04 13.96
N ASP A 261 -5.62 -14.11 13.20
CA ASP A 261 -6.94 -14.31 12.61
C ASP A 261 -8.02 -14.62 13.67
N ASP A 262 -7.63 -15.22 14.80
CA ASP A 262 -8.48 -15.53 15.94
C ASP A 262 -8.61 -14.38 16.96
N ASP A 263 -7.86 -13.29 16.78
CA ASP A 263 -7.99 -12.11 17.62
C ASP A 263 -9.37 -11.44 17.42
N PRO A 264 -9.93 -10.82 18.48
CA PRO A 264 -11.13 -10.01 18.36
C PRO A 264 -10.99 -8.88 17.32
N ASP A 265 -12.04 -8.63 16.55
CA ASP A 265 -12.05 -7.65 15.45
C ASP A 265 -11.54 -6.25 15.84
N VAL A 266 -11.73 -5.84 17.09
CA VAL A 266 -11.24 -4.54 17.58
C VAL A 266 -9.73 -4.39 17.44
N TYR A 267 -8.97 -5.48 17.56
CA TYR A 267 -7.51 -5.48 17.43
C TYR A 267 -7.03 -5.52 15.98
N LYS A 268 -7.91 -5.88 15.04
CA LYS A 268 -7.62 -5.92 13.60
C LYS A 268 -7.66 -4.54 12.95
N ARG A 269 -8.01 -3.49 13.69
CA ARG A 269 -8.12 -2.12 13.16
C ARG A 269 -6.75 -1.50 12.96
N LYS A 270 -6.51 -0.96 11.77
CA LYS A 270 -5.33 -0.18 11.43
C LYS A 270 -5.72 1.25 11.13
N VAL A 271 -4.84 2.18 11.46
CA VAL A 271 -5.06 3.60 11.18
C VAL A 271 -4.99 3.84 9.67
N ILE A 272 -5.94 4.65 9.18
CA ILE A 272 -5.89 5.24 7.84
C ILE A 272 -6.00 6.76 7.94
N ARG A 273 -5.33 7.47 7.02
CA ARG A 273 -5.27 8.94 7.01
C ARG A 273 -5.53 9.52 5.62
N GLY A 274 -5.74 10.84 5.54
CA GLY A 274 -5.88 11.59 4.29
C GLY A 274 -7.30 11.73 3.74
N GLY A 275 -8.18 10.76 4.03
CA GLY A 275 -9.51 10.71 3.42
C GLY A 275 -9.42 10.40 1.93
N SER A 276 -10.57 10.14 1.30
CA SER A 276 -10.61 9.67 -0.08
C SER A 276 -11.61 10.42 -0.95
N TRP A 277 -11.63 10.09 -2.24
CA TRP A 277 -12.60 10.55 -3.23
C TRP A 277 -14.06 10.36 -2.81
N LYS A 278 -14.35 9.41 -1.91
CA LYS A 278 -15.72 9.19 -1.38
C LYS A 278 -16.07 10.00 -0.14
N ASP A 279 -15.08 10.60 0.52
CA ASP A 279 -15.22 11.18 1.84
C ASP A 279 -15.52 12.68 1.80
N ILE A 280 -16.18 13.18 2.84
CA ILE A 280 -16.43 14.61 3.00
C ILE A 280 -15.18 15.33 3.53
N ALA A 281 -15.16 16.66 3.37
CA ALA A 281 -14.03 17.53 3.71
C ALA A 281 -13.44 17.33 5.12
N TYR A 282 -14.24 16.92 6.11
CA TYR A 282 -13.75 16.63 7.47
C TYR A 282 -12.66 15.54 7.51
N TYR A 283 -12.77 14.52 6.67
CA TYR A 283 -11.80 13.42 6.62
C TYR A 283 -10.51 13.79 5.88
N LEU A 284 -10.53 14.89 5.13
CA LEU A 284 -9.35 15.44 4.46
C LEU A 284 -8.43 16.20 5.42
N HIS A 285 -8.86 16.42 6.66
CA HIS A 285 -8.04 17.16 7.59
C HIS A 285 -6.76 16.39 7.94
N THR A 286 -5.63 17.11 8.02
CA THR A 286 -4.31 16.57 8.38
C THR A 286 -4.35 15.83 9.72
N GLY A 287 -5.14 16.28 10.69
CA GLY A 287 -5.31 15.62 12.00
C GLY A 287 -6.45 14.59 12.11
N THR A 288 -7.27 14.40 11.07
CA THR A 288 -8.38 13.44 11.15
C THR A 288 -7.88 12.01 10.94
N ARG A 289 -7.94 11.20 11.99
CA ARG A 289 -7.68 9.76 11.94
C ARG A 289 -8.95 8.96 11.74
N HIS A 290 -8.87 7.90 10.95
CA HIS A 290 -9.91 6.87 10.84
C HIS A 290 -9.24 5.50 10.91
N TRP A 291 -10.03 4.45 10.83
CA TRP A 291 -9.53 3.08 10.78
C TRP A 291 -10.25 2.24 9.74
N GLU A 292 -9.62 1.14 9.39
CA GLU A 292 -10.23 0.05 8.64
C GLU A 292 -9.58 -1.27 9.11
N PHE A 293 -10.23 -2.41 8.88
CA PHE A 293 -9.68 -3.71 9.31
C PHE A 293 -8.54 -4.15 8.39
N GLN A 294 -7.47 -4.70 8.98
CA GLN A 294 -6.20 -5.04 8.32
C GLN A 294 -6.35 -6.03 7.14
N ASP A 295 -7.41 -6.83 7.15
CA ASP A 295 -7.77 -7.89 6.21
C ASP A 295 -8.80 -7.45 5.15
N THR A 296 -9.30 -6.22 5.23
CA THR A 296 -10.29 -5.71 4.27
C THR A 296 -9.65 -4.88 3.18
N THR A 297 -10.20 -5.01 1.97
CA THR A 297 -9.80 -4.24 0.78
C THR A 297 -10.90 -3.24 0.42
N LYS A 298 -10.50 -2.02 0.06
CA LYS A 298 -11.41 -0.93 -0.28
C LYS A 298 -10.99 -0.23 -1.57
N SER A 299 -11.95 0.22 -2.36
CA SER A 299 -11.71 0.95 -3.61
C SER A 299 -11.29 2.42 -3.39
N TYR A 300 -11.10 2.81 -2.14
CA TYR A 300 -10.81 4.17 -1.69
C TYR A 300 -9.66 4.21 -0.67
N ILE A 301 -8.99 3.06 -0.44
CA ILE A 301 -7.82 2.96 0.43
C ILE A 301 -6.66 2.43 -0.41
N GLY A 302 -5.56 3.19 -0.42
CA GLY A 302 -4.26 2.79 -0.95
C GLY A 302 -3.21 2.94 0.15
N PHE A 303 -1.97 3.21 -0.24
CA PHE A 303 -0.88 3.44 0.70
C PHE A 303 0.28 4.19 0.05
N ARG A 304 1.21 4.64 0.88
CA ARG A 304 2.54 5.10 0.46
C ARG A 304 3.60 4.42 1.32
N CYS A 305 4.83 4.38 0.81
CA CYS A 305 5.96 3.89 1.58
C CYS A 305 6.71 5.03 2.25
N ALA A 306 7.27 4.75 3.41
CA ALA A 306 8.31 5.52 4.07
C ALA A 306 9.60 4.70 4.13
N VAL A 307 10.72 5.40 4.18
CA VAL A 307 12.03 4.83 4.49
C VAL A 307 12.68 5.69 5.56
N THR A 308 13.34 5.05 6.52
CA THR A 308 14.03 5.79 7.58
C THR A 308 15.31 6.39 7.03
N PHE A 309 15.51 7.69 7.23
CA PHE A 309 16.77 8.35 6.92
C PHE A 309 17.76 8.14 8.08
N LEU A 310 18.93 7.59 7.77
CA LEU A 310 20.01 7.40 8.74
C LEU A 310 20.87 8.66 8.79
N GLY A 311 20.68 9.47 9.82
CA GLY A 311 21.42 10.72 10.01
C GLY A 311 20.59 11.74 10.77
N ARG A 312 21.18 12.91 11.05
CA ARG A 312 20.48 14.00 11.74
C ARG A 312 19.71 14.89 10.76
N SER A 313 20.27 15.21 9.60
CA SER A 313 19.62 15.95 8.52
C SER A 313 20.10 15.49 7.15
N ILE A 314 19.27 15.66 6.12
CA ILE A 314 19.71 15.53 4.73
C ILE A 314 20.77 16.57 4.37
N ASP A 315 20.76 17.72 5.06
CA ASP A 315 21.75 18.81 4.86
C ASP A 315 23.10 18.53 5.52
N ASP A 316 23.22 17.45 6.30
CA ASP A 316 24.49 17.08 6.95
C ASP A 316 25.45 16.35 5.99
N PHE A 317 25.04 16.08 4.74
CA PHE A 317 25.78 15.33 3.73
C PHE A 317 26.12 16.15 2.47
#